data_AF-F2NGR7-F1
#
_entry.id   AF-F2NGR7-F1
#
_cell.length_a   1.000
_cell.length_b   1.000
_cell.length_c   1.000
_cell.angle_alpha   90.00
_cell.angle_beta   90.00
_cell.angle_gamma   90.00
#
_symmetry.space_group_name_H-M   'P 1'
#
loop_
_entity.id
_entity.type
_entity.pdbx_description
1 polymer ?
#
loop_
_entity_poly.entity_id
_entity_poly.type
_entity_poly.pdbx_seq_one_letter_code
_entity_poly.pdbx_strand_id
1 'polypeptide(L)'
;MISVDTLKAYEILLAAKLPEEQAKAILEVVKTAQETGVDHLVTKSEFKEEMAGLRAEIYRIKYDILKWLIPLIIGQGAVVVGLLKMLA
;
A
#
# COMPACT_ATOMS: atom_id res chain seq x y z
N MET A 1 1.45 -16.49 6.32
CA MET A 1 2.73 -16.59 5.57
C MET A 1 2.82 -18.02 5.08
N ILE A 2 2.99 -18.26 3.79
CA ILE A 2 3.14 -19.62 3.26
C ILE A 2 4.65 -19.91 3.33
N SER A 3 5.09 -20.56 4.40
CA SER A 3 6.48 -21.02 4.53
C SER A 3 6.55 -22.49 4.14
N VAL A 4 7.51 -22.86 3.29
CA VAL A 4 7.76 -24.27 3.00
C VAL A 4 8.43 -24.90 4.21
N ASP A 5 7.81 -25.95 4.76
CA ASP A 5 8.44 -26.80 5.77
C ASP A 5 9.58 -27.57 5.10
N THR A 6 10.81 -27.08 5.28
CA THR A 6 12.00 -27.61 4.61
C THR A 6 12.28 -29.05 5.02
N LEU A 7 11.93 -29.45 6.26
CA LEU A 7 12.12 -30.80 6.76
C LEU A 7 11.14 -31.77 6.09
N LYS A 8 9.85 -31.42 6.07
CA LYS A 8 8.82 -32.23 5.42
C LYS A 8 9.05 -32.34 3.91
N ALA A 9 9.49 -31.25 3.28
CA ALA A 9 9.86 -31.25 1.87
C ALA A 9 11.07 -32.15 1.58
N TYR A 10 12.08 -32.14 2.45
CA TYR A 10 13.22 -33.05 2.36
C TYR A 10 12.82 -34.52 2.43
N GLU A 11 11.96 -34.87 3.40
CA GLU A 11 11.44 -36.23 3.56
C GLU A 11 10.66 -36.71 2.32
N ILE A 12 9.86 -35.83 1.72
CA ILE A 12 9.12 -36.13 0.48
C ILE A 12 10.09 -36.38 -0.69
N LEU A 13 11.15 -35.58 -0.82
CA LEU A 13 12.15 -35.74 -1.89
C LEU A 13 12.90 -37.06 -1.74
N LEU A 14 13.30 -37.43 -0.52
CA LEU A 14 13.92 -38.72 -0.25
C LEU A 14 12.97 -39.89 -0.51
N ALA A 15 11.69 -39.77 -0.11
CA ALA A 15 10.68 -40.78 -0.40
C ALA A 15 10.44 -40.98 -1.90
N ALA A 16 10.65 -39.92 -2.70
CA ALA A 16 10.63 -39.96 -4.16
C ALA A 16 11.92 -40.55 -4.78
N LYS A 17 12.84 -41.07 -3.96
CA LYS A 17 14.14 -41.64 -4.35
C LYS A 17 15.11 -40.63 -4.98
N LEU A 18 14.96 -39.35 -4.69
CA LEU A 18 15.99 -38.38 -5.03
C LEU A 18 17.23 -38.60 -4.14
N PRO A 19 18.43 -38.59 -4.72
CA PRO A 19 19.68 -38.56 -3.95
C PRO A 19 19.68 -37.37 -2.98
N GLU A 20 20.27 -37.57 -1.81
CA GLU A 20 20.35 -36.56 -0.75
C GLU A 20 20.96 -35.24 -1.23
N GLU A 21 22.01 -35.28 -2.07
CA GLU A 21 22.60 -34.07 -2.66
C GLU A 21 21.62 -33.30 -3.53
N GLN A 22 20.82 -34.01 -4.35
CA GLN A 22 19.82 -33.37 -5.21
C GLN A 22 18.66 -32.80 -4.39
N ALA A 23 18.22 -33.51 -3.35
CA ALA A 23 17.19 -33.03 -2.44
C ALA A 23 17.62 -31.74 -1.72
N LYS A 24 18.88 -31.67 -1.24
CA LYS A 24 19.44 -30.46 -0.63
C LYS A 24 19.53 -29.29 -1.61
N ALA A 25 20.03 -29.53 -2.82
CA ALA A 25 20.14 -28.50 -3.86
C ALA A 25 18.76 -27.91 -4.24
N ILE A 26 17.73 -28.76 -4.36
CA ILE A 26 16.35 -28.31 -4.64
C ILE A 26 15.82 -27.44 -3.49
N LEU A 27 16.05 -27.84 -2.24
CA LEU A 27 15.59 -27.07 -1.07
C LEU A 27 16.30 -25.73 -0.94
N GLU A 28 17.58 -25.66 -1.30
CA GLU A 28 18.35 -24.42 -1.30
C GLU A 28 17.81 -23.42 -2.33
N VAL A 29 17.47 -23.89 -3.54
CA VAL A 29 16.81 -23.06 -4.57
C VAL A 29 15.43 -22.58 -4.08
N VAL A 30 14.64 -23.47 -3.48
CA VAL A 30 13.31 -23.11 -2.94
C VAL A 30 13.43 -22.09 -1.81
N LYS A 31 14.39 -22.27 -0.89
CA LYS A 31 14.66 -21.33 0.20
C LYS A 31 15.08 -19.96 -0.33
N THR A 32 15.99 -19.94 -1.30
CA THR A 32 16.45 -18.70 -1.95
C THR A 32 15.30 -17.98 -2.65
N ALA A 33 14.46 -18.72 -3.38
CA ALA A 33 13.28 -18.15 -4.04
C ALA A 33 12.24 -17.63 -3.03
N GLN A 34 12.08 -18.29 -1.89
CA GLN A 34 11.19 -17.86 -0.82
C GLN A 34 11.71 -16.59 -0.14
N GLU A 35 13.01 -16.51 0.15
CA GLU A 35 13.64 -15.33 0.73
C GLU A 35 13.55 -14.13 -0.23
N THR A 36 13.87 -14.33 -1.51
CA THR A 36 13.80 -13.28 -2.55
C THR A 36 12.36 -12.84 -2.83
N GLY A 37 11.41 -13.78 -2.81
CA GLY A 37 10.00 -13.51 -3.08
C GLY A 37 9.28 -12.80 -1.93
N VAL A 38 9.77 -12.91 -0.70
CA VAL A 38 9.17 -12.28 0.48
C VAL A 38 9.63 -10.83 0.66
N ASP A 39 10.83 -10.49 0.20
CA ASP A 39 11.41 -9.14 0.32
C ASP A 39 10.61 -8.04 -0.42
N HIS A 40 9.73 -8.44 -1.36
CA HIS A 40 8.91 -7.53 -2.16
C HIS A 40 7.42 -7.55 -1.80
N LEU A 41 7.00 -8.32 -0.79
CA LEU A 41 5.59 -8.42 -0.42
C LEU A 41 5.25 -7.44 0.69
N VAL A 42 4.54 -6.37 0.32
CA VAL A 42 3.91 -5.48 1.30
C VAL A 42 2.98 -6.29 2.20
N THR A 43 3.17 -6.18 3.51
CA THR A 43 2.30 -6.86 4.46
C THR A 43 0.90 -6.24 4.45
N LYS A 44 -0.12 -7.04 4.81
CA LYS A 44 -1.50 -6.55 4.91
C LYS A 44 -1.63 -5.38 5.90
N SER A 45 -0.75 -5.30 6.91
CA SER A 45 -0.66 -4.19 7.85
C SER A 45 -0.14 -2.92 7.20
N GLU A 46 1.01 -3.00 6.52
CA GLU A 46 1.62 -1.85 5.82
C GLU A 46 0.67 -1.29 4.76
N PHE A 47 0.04 -2.17 3.97
CA PHE A 47 -0.95 -1.74 2.99
C PHE A 47 -2.15 -1.01 3.62
N LYS A 48 -2.65 -1.49 4.76
CA LYS A 48 -3.75 -0.83 5.49
C LYS A 48 -3.33 0.52 6.05
N GLU A 49 -2.10 0.65 6.52
CA GLU A 49 -1.53 1.89 7.03
C GLU A 49 -1.40 2.92 5.91
N GLU A 50 -0.84 2.54 4.76
CA GLU A 50 -0.80 3.41 3.57
C GLU A 50 -2.20 3.84 3.14
N MET A 51 -3.17 2.91 3.08
CA MET A 51 -4.56 3.24 2.77
C MET A 51 -5.18 4.23 3.78
N ALA A 52 -4.84 4.12 5.06
CA ALA A 52 -5.31 5.06 6.08
C ALA A 52 -4.66 6.44 5.90
N GLY A 53 -3.37 6.48 5.59
CA GLY A 53 -2.63 7.70 5.23
C GLY A 53 -3.27 8.41 4.04
N LEU A 54 -3.50 7.70 2.92
CA LEU A 54 -4.17 8.26 1.75
C LEU A 54 -5.56 8.81 2.07
N ARG A 55 -6.34 8.10 2.89
CA ARG A 55 -7.67 8.61 3.31
C ARG A 55 -7.54 9.90 4.10
N ALA A 56 -6.58 9.99 5.02
CA ALA A 56 -6.34 11.21 5.80
C ALA A 56 -5.93 12.39 4.91
N GLU A 57 -5.05 12.16 3.94
CA GLU A 57 -4.65 13.19 2.97
C GLU A 57 -5.83 13.67 2.12
N ILE A 58 -6.69 12.76 1.65
CA ILE A 58 -7.91 13.11 0.92
C ILE A 58 -8.81 14.00 1.78
N TYR A 59 -9.02 13.67 3.06
CA TYR A 59 -9.82 14.49 3.96
C TYR A 59 -9.20 15.87 4.18
N ARG A 60 -7.88 15.93 4.36
CA ARG A 60 -7.15 17.19 4.53
C ARG A 60 -7.28 18.09 3.29
N ILE A 61 -7.08 17.54 2.09
CA ILE A 61 -7.23 18.27 0.83
C ILE A 61 -8.67 18.79 0.67
N LYS A 62 -9.68 17.95 0.93
CA LYS A 62 -11.08 18.37 0.89
C LYS A 62 -11.37 19.51 1.86
N TYR A 63 -10.83 19.42 3.08
CA TYR A 63 -10.95 20.49 4.07
C TYR A 63 -10.28 21.78 3.61
N ASP A 64 -9.05 21.71 3.11
CA ASP A 64 -8.30 22.89 2.64
C ASP A 64 -9.00 23.56 1.45
N ILE A 65 -9.57 22.77 0.52
CA ILE A 65 -10.40 23.29 -0.57
C ILE A 65 -11.58 24.07 0.01
N LEU A 66 -12.37 23.49 0.92
CA LEU A 66 -13.52 24.20 1.49
C LEU A 66 -13.12 25.44 2.28
N LYS A 67 -12.04 25.35 3.07
CA LYS A 67 -11.51 26.44 3.89
C LYS A 67 -11.18 27.68 3.06
N TRP A 68 -10.59 27.50 1.88
CA TRP A 68 -10.17 28.62 1.03
C TRP A 68 -11.21 29.00 -0.03
N LEU A 69 -11.94 28.03 -0.57
CA LEU A 69 -12.93 28.28 -1.62
C LEU A 69 -14.16 29.02 -1.08
N ILE A 70 -14.67 28.66 0.10
CA ILE A 70 -15.89 29.28 0.65
C ILE A 70 -15.71 30.79 0.87
N PRO A 71 -14.66 31.27 1.57
CA PRO A 71 -14.44 32.71 1.74
C PRO A 71 -14.20 33.44 0.43
N LEU A 72 -13.54 32.82 -0.56
CA LEU A 72 -13.33 33.42 -1.87
C LEU A 72 -14.65 33.67 -2.61
N ILE A 73 -15.55 32.69 -2.62
CA ILE A 73 -16.88 32.82 -3.24
C ILE A 73 -17.71 33.90 -2.53
N ILE A 74 -17.74 33.89 -1.20
CA ILE A 74 -18.49 34.88 -0.41
C ILE A 74 -17.90 36.28 -0.61
N GLY A 75 -16.57 36.41 -0.59
CA GLY A 75 -15.87 37.67 -0.79
C GLY A 75 -16.17 38.29 -2.16
N GLN A 76 -16.15 37.47 -3.22
CA GLN A 76 -16.53 37.92 -4.56
C GLN A 76 -17.98 38.44 -4.60
N GLY A 77 -18.92 37.73 -3.97
CA GLY A 77 -20.31 38.17 -3.88
C GLY A 77 -20.46 39.53 -3.20
N ALA A 78 -19.76 39.74 -2.08
CA ALA A 78 -19.76 41.01 -1.37
C ALA A 78 -19.19 42.17 -2.22
N VAL A 79 -18.11 41.91 -2.96
CA VAL A 79 -17.50 42.90 -3.88
C VAL A 79 -18.47 43.27 -5.00
N VAL A 80 -19.10 42.30 -5.65
CA VAL A 80 -20.07 42.55 -6.73
C VAL A 80 -21.25 43.38 -6.24
N VAL A 81 -21.83 43.03 -5.09
CA VAL A 81 -22.94 43.81 -4.50
C VAL A 81 -22.50 45.24 -4.16
N GLY A 82 -21.30 45.41 -3.60
CA GLY A 82 -20.75 46.72 -3.30
C GLY A 82 -20.59 47.58 -4.56
N LEU A 83 -20.06 47.01 -5.64
CA LEU A 83 -19.89 47.70 -6.92
C LEU A 83 -21.23 48.09 -7.54
N LEU A 84 -22.22 47.19 -7.54
CA LEU A 84 -23.57 47.49 -8.04
C LEU A 84 -24.22 48.66 -7.29
N LYS A 85 -24.11 48.68 -5.96
CA LYS A 85 -24.62 49.77 -5.12
C LYS A 85 -23.92 51.12 -5.37
N MET A 86 -22.68 51.11 -5.86
CA MET A 86 -21.92 52.33 -6.16
C MET A 86 -22.22 52.89 -7.55
N LEU A 87 -22.69 52.04 -8.47
CA LEU A 87 -23.07 52.42 -9.84
C LEU A 87 -24.55 52.77 -10.00
N ALA A 88 -25.42 52.30 -9.10
CA ALA A 88 -26.85 52.61 -9.03
C ALA A 88 -27.13 53.80 -8.12
#